data_AF-A0A2Z5JJZ5-F1
#
_entry.id   AF-A0A2Z5JJZ5-F1
#
_cell.length_a   1.000
_cell.length_b   1.000
_cell.length_c   1.000
_cell.angle_alpha   90.00
_cell.angle_beta   90.00
_cell.angle_gamma   90.00
#
_symmetry.space_group_name_H-M   'P 1'
#
loop_
_entity.id
_entity.type
_entity.pdbx_description
1 polymer ?
#
loop_
_entity_poly.entity_id
_entity_poly.type
_entity_poly.pdbx_seq_one_letter_code
_entity_poly.pdbx_strand_id
1 'polypeptide(L)'
;MKLDLPGASVRVVDGTFAFVWRGSGALDMSVDRCTSLRARGHGHQGEVQLIFQFRPEGVEAGGMVIVRIDVPAQYAASAERFMTETRVRYGIVTPEDDSNQEETVSRIPRDDRHWITAPAHADSEGLYGEIFDRIAAEPAS
;
A
#
# COMPACT_ATOMS: atom_id res chain seq x y z
N MET A 1 -2.37 13.36 16.17
CA MET A 1 -1.78 12.01 16.42
C MET A 1 -0.44 11.93 15.70
N LYS A 2 0.50 11.08 16.14
CA LYS A 2 1.85 11.01 15.55
C LYS A 2 2.40 9.60 15.60
N LEU A 3 3.12 9.20 14.55
CA LEU A 3 3.96 8.03 14.49
C LEU A 3 5.37 8.47 14.06
N ASP A 4 6.35 8.19 14.91
CA ASP A 4 7.77 8.44 14.66
C ASP A 4 8.47 7.13 14.33
N LEU A 5 9.21 7.12 13.22
CA LEU A 5 9.94 5.96 12.73
C LEU A 5 11.41 6.34 12.47
N PRO A 6 12.31 5.35 12.33
CA PRO A 6 13.63 5.60 11.75
C PRO A 6 13.48 6.16 10.33
N GLY A 7 13.99 7.36 10.09
CA GLY A 7 13.99 7.98 8.75
C GLY A 7 12.68 8.61 8.31
N ALA A 8 11.55 8.38 8.98
CA ALA A 8 10.26 8.98 8.63
C ALA A 8 9.41 9.35 9.86
N SER A 9 8.46 10.26 9.68
CA SER A 9 7.38 10.48 10.64
C SER A 9 6.10 10.86 9.93
N VAL A 10 4.96 10.41 10.46
CA VAL A 10 3.64 10.86 10.02
C VAL A 10 2.91 11.48 11.20
N ARG A 11 2.31 12.65 10.96
CA ARG A 11 1.49 13.36 11.94
C ARG A 11 0.14 13.67 11.33
N VAL A 12 -0.89 13.67 12.16
CA VAL A 12 -2.21 14.23 11.81
C VAL A 12 -2.48 15.41 12.73
N VAL A 13 -2.53 16.61 12.15
CA VAL A 13 -2.74 17.89 12.82
C VAL A 13 -3.73 18.68 11.98
N ASP A 14 -4.78 19.24 12.61
CA ASP A 14 -5.78 20.09 11.96
C ASP A 14 -6.35 19.53 10.65
N GLY A 15 -6.67 18.22 10.65
CA GLY A 15 -7.25 17.54 9.48
C GLY A 15 -6.27 17.30 8.34
N THR A 16 -4.97 17.43 8.58
CA THR A 16 -3.92 17.23 7.57
C THR A 16 -2.95 16.14 8.01
N PHE A 17 -2.71 15.17 7.13
CA PHE A 17 -1.57 14.27 7.22
C PHE A 17 -0.31 15.00 6.79
N ALA A 18 0.66 15.11 7.70
CA ALA A 18 1.99 15.62 7.42
C ALA A 18 2.99 14.46 7.44
N PHE A 19 3.49 14.09 6.26
CA PHE A 19 4.51 13.07 6.06
C PHE A 19 5.88 13.74 5.93
N VAL A 20 6.87 13.25 6.67
CA VAL A 20 8.23 13.76 6.61
C VAL A 20 9.19 12.59 6.48
N TRP A 21 10.00 12.59 5.43
CA TRP A 21 11.15 11.70 5.26
C TRP A 21 12.43 12.48 5.57
N ARG A 22 13.14 12.07 6.61
CA ARG A 22 14.33 12.76 7.11
C ARG A 22 15.41 12.75 6.04
N GLY A 23 15.79 13.93 5.56
CA GLY A 23 16.81 14.12 4.53
C GLY A 23 16.30 14.08 3.08
N SER A 24 15.01 13.80 2.84
CA SER A 24 14.46 13.68 1.48
C SER A 24 13.36 14.68 1.17
N GLY A 25 12.45 14.96 2.12
CA GLY A 25 11.36 15.91 1.89
C GLY A 25 10.14 15.68 2.77
N ALA A 26 9.09 16.45 2.49
CA ALA A 26 7.81 16.38 3.18
C ALA A 26 6.66 16.41 2.18
N LEU A 27 5.52 15.86 2.58
CA LEU A 27 4.27 15.86 1.82
C LEU A 27 3.12 16.06 2.80
N ASP A 28 2.26 17.02 2.50
CA ASP A 28 1.05 17.28 3.27
C ASP A 28 -0.18 16.94 2.45
N MET A 29 -1.12 16.19 3.04
CA MET A 29 -2.35 15.75 2.39
C MET A 29 -3.55 15.91 3.32
N SER A 30 -4.66 16.44 2.83
CA SER A 30 -5.89 16.55 3.61
C SER A 30 -6.45 15.16 3.96
N VAL A 31 -6.92 15.00 5.19
CA VAL A 31 -7.59 13.80 5.67
C VAL A 31 -8.89 13.54 4.91
N ASP A 32 -9.63 14.58 4.52
CA ASP A 32 -10.88 14.47 3.75
C ASP A 32 -10.65 13.91 2.34
N ARG A 33 -9.39 13.91 1.89
CA ARG A 33 -8.96 13.34 0.62
C ARG A 33 -8.41 11.92 0.74
N CYS A 34 -8.27 11.42 1.97
CA CYS A 34 -7.78 10.07 2.22
C CYS A 34 -8.90 9.07 1.95
N THR A 35 -8.74 8.28 0.88
CA THR A 35 -9.73 7.31 0.44
C THR A 35 -9.48 5.92 1.02
N SER A 36 -8.27 5.64 1.50
CA SER A 36 -7.91 4.34 2.05
C SER A 36 -6.70 4.42 2.98
N LEU A 37 -6.79 3.69 4.09
CA LEU A 37 -5.69 3.45 5.04
C LEU A 37 -5.53 1.94 5.21
N ARG A 38 -4.39 1.38 4.83
CA ARG A 38 -4.11 -0.06 4.96
C ARG A 38 -2.76 -0.30 5.64
N ALA A 39 -2.69 -1.39 6.41
CA ALA A 39 -1.44 -1.93 6.95
C ALA A 39 -1.35 -3.37 6.47
N ARG A 40 -0.18 -3.78 5.98
CA ARG A 40 0.06 -5.17 5.54
C ARG A 40 1.43 -5.65 5.99
N GLY A 41 1.61 -6.96 6.13
CA GLY A 41 2.94 -7.54 6.28
C GLY A 41 3.82 -7.23 5.07
N HIS A 42 5.09 -6.88 5.29
CA HIS A 42 6.01 -6.54 4.22
C HIS A 42 7.45 -6.87 4.62
N GLY A 43 8.16 -7.67 3.82
CA GLY A 43 9.58 -7.96 4.08
C GLY A 43 9.78 -9.15 5.02
N HIS A 44 10.72 -9.01 5.96
CA HIS A 44 11.05 -10.05 6.94
C HIS A 44 9.97 -10.13 8.04
N GLN A 45 10.02 -11.21 8.84
CA GLN A 45 8.99 -11.51 9.83
C GLN A 45 8.74 -10.34 10.79
N GLY A 46 7.49 -9.85 10.82
CA GLY A 46 7.03 -8.78 11.73
C GLY A 46 7.15 -7.36 11.18
N GLU A 47 7.80 -7.15 10.04
CA GLU A 47 7.79 -5.86 9.35
C GLU A 47 6.42 -5.61 8.73
N VAL A 48 5.96 -4.35 8.84
CA VAL A 48 4.68 -3.93 8.28
C VAL A 48 4.87 -2.74 7.37
N GLN A 49 4.01 -2.61 6.38
CA GLN A 49 3.97 -1.47 5.48
C GLN A 49 2.64 -0.77 5.64
N LEU A 50 2.71 0.54 5.90
CA LEU A 50 1.55 1.42 5.92
C LEU A 50 1.34 1.98 4.52
N ILE A 51 0.09 1.98 4.07
CA ILE A 51 -0.33 2.47 2.77
C ILE A 51 -1.47 3.46 2.98
N PHE A 52 -1.25 4.67 2.49
CA PHE A 52 -2.23 5.75 2.50
C PHE A 52 -2.55 6.08 1.04
N GLN A 53 -3.82 6.10 0.68
CA GLN A 53 -4.26 6.50 -0.65
C GLN A 53 -5.07 7.78 -0.55
N PHE A 54 -4.79 8.71 -1.46
CA PHE A 54 -5.45 10.00 -1.53
C PHE A 54 -5.92 10.31 -2.94
N ARG A 55 -7.05 11.01 -3.03
CA ARG A 55 -7.49 11.65 -4.26
C ARG A 55 -6.98 13.11 -4.29
N PRO A 56 -6.08 13.49 -5.22
CA PRO A 56 -5.59 14.85 -5.32
C PRO A 56 -6.69 15.82 -5.77
N GLU A 57 -6.56 17.08 -5.38
CA GLU A 57 -7.52 18.14 -5.70
C GLU A 57 -7.29 18.73 -7.11
N GLY A 58 -8.37 19.15 -7.77
CA GLY A 58 -8.29 19.96 -8.99
C GLY A 58 -7.83 19.21 -10.26
N VAL A 59 -7.74 17.88 -10.23
CA VAL A 59 -7.30 17.09 -11.38
C VAL A 59 -8.53 16.56 -12.13
N GLU A 60 -8.89 17.22 -13.24
CA GLU A 60 -10.02 16.80 -14.10
C GLU A 60 -9.84 15.39 -14.67
N ALA A 61 -8.58 14.97 -14.89
CA ALA A 61 -8.26 13.63 -15.42
C ALA A 61 -8.35 12.50 -14.38
N GLY A 62 -8.75 12.78 -13.13
CA GLY A 62 -8.59 11.83 -12.04
C GLY A 62 -7.11 11.59 -11.71
N GLY A 63 -6.86 11.01 -10.54
CA GLY A 63 -5.50 10.75 -10.07
C GLY A 63 -5.51 10.11 -8.71
N MET A 64 -4.38 9.55 -8.31
CA MET A 64 -4.19 8.92 -7.02
C MET A 64 -2.77 9.17 -6.52
N VAL A 65 -2.66 9.61 -5.27
CA VAL A 65 -1.39 9.67 -4.55
C VAL A 65 -1.37 8.51 -3.56
N ILE A 66 -0.34 7.67 -3.65
CA ILE A 66 -0.11 6.59 -2.70
C ILE A 66 1.14 6.91 -1.89
N VAL A 67 0.98 7.03 -0.58
CA VAL A 67 2.11 7.15 0.35
C VAL A 67 2.34 5.79 0.99
N ARG A 68 3.58 5.29 0.90
CA ARG A 68 3.99 4.02 1.50
C ARG A 68 5.09 4.29 2.52
N ILE A 69 4.96 3.67 3.69
CA ILE A 69 5.94 3.78 4.76
C ILE A 69 6.23 2.38 5.28
N ASP A 70 7.48 1.96 5.16
CA ASP A 70 7.96 0.71 5.74
C ASP A 70 8.22 0.91 7.23
N VAL A 71 7.69 0.00 8.04
CA VAL A 71 7.71 0.07 9.50
C VAL A 71 8.48 -1.14 10.02
N PRO A 72 9.63 -0.91 10.68
CA PRO A 72 10.37 -1.99 11.33
C PRO A 72 9.52 -2.69 12.40
N ALA A 73 9.73 -4.00 12.59
CA ALA A 73 8.90 -4.84 13.45
C ALA A 73 8.69 -4.29 14.88
N GLN A 74 9.71 -3.66 15.46
CA GLN A 74 9.62 -3.08 16.81
C GLN A 74 8.63 -1.90 16.91
N TYR A 75 8.19 -1.33 15.79
CA TYR A 75 7.21 -0.25 15.74
C TYR A 75 5.84 -0.70 15.21
N ALA A 76 5.67 -1.97 14.82
CA ALA A 76 4.45 -2.47 14.18
C ALA A 76 3.20 -2.23 15.05
N ALA A 77 3.26 -2.54 16.34
CA ALA A 77 2.13 -2.32 17.25
C ALA A 77 1.73 -0.83 17.40
N SER A 78 2.72 0.07 17.42
CA SER A 78 2.47 1.52 17.44
C SER A 78 1.87 2.01 16.14
N ALA A 79 2.33 1.46 15.01
CA ALA A 79 1.81 1.78 13.68
C ALA A 79 0.36 1.30 13.50
N GLU A 80 0.03 0.09 13.93
CA GLU A 80 -1.35 -0.43 13.91
C GLU A 80 -2.30 0.43 14.75
N ARG A 81 -1.85 0.82 15.96
CA ARG A 81 -2.63 1.72 16.82
C ARG A 81 -2.87 3.07 16.15
N PHE A 82 -1.82 3.68 15.59
CA PHE A 82 -1.93 4.93 14.86
C PHE A 82 -2.94 4.83 13.71
N MET A 83 -2.89 3.75 12.91
CA MET A 83 -3.82 3.53 11.80
C MET A 83 -5.26 3.37 12.29
N THR A 84 -5.45 2.60 13.36
CA THR A 84 -6.78 2.35 13.95
C THR A 84 -7.39 3.63 14.50
N GLU A 85 -6.64 4.37 15.32
CA GLU A 85 -7.09 5.65 15.89
C GLU A 85 -7.41 6.67 14.78
N THR A 86 -6.59 6.71 13.73
CA THR A 86 -6.80 7.61 12.59
C THR A 86 -8.06 7.24 11.81
N ARG A 87 -8.29 5.96 11.50
CA ARG A 87 -9.51 5.51 10.82
C ARG A 87 -10.76 5.86 11.62
N VAL A 88 -10.78 5.52 12.91
CA VAL A 88 -11.93 5.77 13.79
C VAL A 88 -12.20 7.27 13.92
N ARG A 89 -11.15 8.07 14.17
CA ARG A 89 -11.30 9.51 14.42
C ARG A 89 -11.83 10.27 13.22
N TYR A 90 -11.44 9.87 12.02
CA TYR A 90 -11.75 10.61 10.79
C TYR A 90 -12.75 9.89 9.86
N GLY A 91 -13.31 8.76 10.31
CA GLY A 91 -14.31 8.01 9.55
C GLY A 91 -13.80 7.52 8.19
N ILE A 92 -12.51 7.19 8.08
CA ILE A 92 -11.93 6.72 6.81
C ILE A 92 -12.37 5.27 6.59
N VAL A 93 -13.36 5.10 5.72
CA VAL A 93 -13.87 3.78 5.31
C VAL A 93 -12.89 3.19 4.30
N THR A 94 -12.14 2.17 4.71
CA THR A 94 -11.40 1.35 3.76
C THR A 94 -12.43 0.50 3.01
N PRO A 95 -12.47 0.55 1.66
CA PRO A 95 -13.29 -0.38 0.89
C PRO A 95 -12.96 -1.81 1.31
N GLU A 96 -13.97 -2.67 1.43
CA GLU A 96 -13.76 -4.11 1.67
C GLU A 96 -12.76 -4.65 0.64
N ASP A 97 -11.89 -5.50 1.16
CA ASP A 97 -10.53 -5.66 0.69
C ASP A 97 -10.49 -6.42 -0.64
N ASP A 98 -9.91 -5.79 -1.67
CA ASP A 98 -9.45 -6.47 -2.90
C ASP A 98 -8.21 -7.36 -2.65
N SER A 99 -7.83 -7.56 -1.39
CA SER A 99 -6.75 -8.47 -1.00
C SER A 99 -7.02 -9.91 -1.43
N ASN A 100 -8.27 -10.29 -1.66
CA ASN A 100 -8.61 -11.61 -2.21
C ASN A 100 -8.23 -11.75 -3.69
N GLN A 101 -8.02 -10.65 -4.43
CA GLN A 101 -7.58 -10.68 -5.83
C GLN A 101 -6.05 -10.62 -5.99
N GLU A 102 -5.33 -10.04 -5.02
CA GLU A 102 -3.85 -10.01 -5.04
C GLU A 102 -3.20 -11.26 -4.45
N GLU A 103 -3.88 -12.01 -3.57
CA GLU A 103 -3.34 -13.25 -2.97
C GLU A 103 -3.46 -14.48 -3.88
N THR A 104 -4.28 -14.43 -4.94
CA THR A 104 -4.44 -15.57 -5.85
C THR A 104 -3.31 -15.71 -6.85
N VAL A 105 -2.64 -14.61 -7.22
CA VAL A 105 -1.55 -14.66 -8.20
C VAL A 105 -0.21 -14.74 -7.51
N SER A 106 0.47 -15.86 -7.69
CA SER A 106 1.84 -16.05 -7.21
C SER A 106 2.76 -14.95 -7.74
N ARG A 107 3.29 -14.11 -6.85
CA ARG A 107 4.23 -13.06 -7.23
C ARG A 107 5.55 -13.67 -7.69
N ILE A 108 6.07 -13.18 -8.81
CA ILE A 108 7.41 -13.54 -9.32
C ILE A 108 8.45 -13.26 -8.22
N PRO A 109 9.23 -14.28 -7.78
CA PRO A 109 10.28 -14.07 -6.80
C PRO A 109 11.35 -13.13 -7.34
N ARG A 110 11.66 -12.05 -6.59
CA ARG A 110 12.56 -10.97 -7.03
C ARG A 110 14.01 -11.40 -7.32
N ASP A 111 14.45 -12.49 -6.69
CA ASP A 111 15.84 -12.97 -6.73
C ASP A 111 16.01 -14.27 -7.53
N ASP A 112 14.97 -14.71 -8.25
CA ASP A 112 15.04 -15.91 -9.05
C ASP A 112 15.64 -15.64 -10.44
N ARG A 113 16.85 -16.16 -10.65
CA ARG A 113 17.60 -16.04 -11.91
C ARG A 113 16.86 -16.63 -13.11
N HIS A 114 15.99 -17.63 -12.91
CA HIS A 114 15.24 -18.25 -14.00
C HIS A 114 14.23 -17.27 -14.59
N TRP A 115 13.55 -16.48 -13.74
CA TRP A 115 12.65 -15.40 -14.15
C TRP A 115 13.35 -14.21 -14.82
N ILE A 116 14.60 -13.93 -14.42
CA ILE A 116 15.39 -12.80 -14.95
C ILE A 116 15.94 -13.11 -16.35
N THR A 117 16.18 -14.38 -16.67
CA THR A 117 16.96 -14.77 -17.87
C THR A 117 16.16 -15.46 -18.97
N ALA A 118 14.95 -15.94 -18.71
CA ALA A 118 14.16 -16.70 -19.67
C ALA A 118 12.66 -16.37 -19.61
N PRO A 119 12.15 -15.44 -20.45
CA PRO A 119 10.72 -15.09 -20.48
C PRO A 119 9.79 -16.21 -21.01
N ALA A 120 10.35 -17.37 -21.40
CA ALA A 120 9.64 -18.54 -21.91
C ALA A 120 9.95 -19.80 -21.07
N HIS A 121 10.25 -19.64 -19.78
CA HIS A 121 10.36 -20.79 -18.87
C HIS A 121 8.95 -21.31 -18.52
N ALA A 122 8.85 -22.60 -18.18
CA ALA A 122 7.55 -23.24 -17.85
C ALA A 122 6.79 -22.52 -16.72
N ASP A 123 7.52 -21.91 -15.78
CA ASP A 123 6.95 -21.13 -14.69
C ASP A 123 6.32 -19.81 -15.18
N SER A 124 6.89 -19.20 -16.23
CA SER A 124 6.32 -18.01 -16.88
C SER A 124 5.06 -18.37 -17.67
N GLU A 125 5.06 -19.49 -18.40
CA GLU A 125 3.88 -19.98 -19.12
C GLU A 125 2.71 -20.30 -18.17
N GLY A 126 3.00 -20.91 -17.02
CA GLY A 126 2.00 -21.16 -15.98
C GLY A 126 1.35 -19.88 -15.45
N LEU A 127 2.16 -18.85 -15.19
CA LEU A 127 1.66 -17.54 -14.75
C LEU A 127 0.84 -16.84 -15.84
N TYR A 128 1.28 -16.92 -17.10
CA TYR A 128 0.50 -16.37 -18.22
C TYR A 128 -0.85 -17.06 -18.37
N GLY A 129 -0.89 -18.39 -18.26
CA GLY A 129 -2.14 -19.17 -18.30
C GLY A 129 -3.12 -18.72 -17.23
N GLU A 130 -2.66 -18.60 -15.98
CA GLU A 130 -3.47 -18.14 -14.85
C GLU A 130 -4.05 -16.74 -15.07
N ILE A 131 -3.25 -15.82 -15.63
CA ILE A 131 -3.69 -14.46 -15.97
C ILE A 131 -4.75 -14.48 -17.07
N PHE A 132 -4.55 -15.25 -18.15
CA PHE A 132 -5.48 -15.30 -19.27
C PHE A 132 -6.81 -15.96 -18.89
N ASP A 133 -6.77 -17.03 -18.08
CA ASP A 133 -7.99 -17.68 -17.58
C ASP A 133 -8.80 -16.73 -16.70
N ARG A 134 -8.12 -15.91 -15.88
CA ARG A 134 -8.79 -14.88 -15.08
C ARG A 134 -9.44 -13.79 -15.93
N ILE A 135 -8.74 -13.27 -16.93
CA ILE A 135 -9.29 -12.27 -17.86
C ILE A 135 -10.51 -12.82 -18.61
N ALA A 136 -10.47 -14.09 -19.01
CA ALA A 136 -11.59 -14.73 -19.69
C ALA A 136 -12.79 -15.00 -18.77
N ALA A 137 -12.55 -15.19 -17.46
CA ALA A 137 -13.58 -15.45 -16.46
C ALA A 137 -14.24 -14.17 -15.90
N GLU A 138 -13.63 -12.99 -16.07
CA GLU A 138 -14.23 -11.71 -15.68
C GLU A 138 -15.27 -11.24 -16.73
N PRO A 139 -16.57 -11.13 -16.39
CA PRO A 139 -17.53 -10.52 -17.29
C PRO A 139 -17.25 -9.02 -17.38
N ALA A 140 -17.19 -8.50 -18.61
CA ALA A 140 -17.04 -7.08 -18.89
C ALA A 140 -18.11 -6.29 -18.12
N SER A 141 -17.68 -5.51 -17.12
CA SER A 141 -18.50 -4.52 -16.42
C SER A 141 -18.50 -3.19 -17.16
#